data_AF-A0A229RAU1-F1
#
_entry.id   AF-A0A229RAU1-F1
#
_cell.length_a   1.000
_cell.length_b   1.000
_cell.length_c   1.000
_cell.angle_alpha   90.00
_cell.angle_beta   90.00
_cell.angle_gamma   90.00
#
_symmetry.space_group_name_H-M   'P 1'
#
loop_
_entity.id
_entity.type
_entity.pdbx_description
1 polymer ?
#
loop_
_entity_poly.entity_id
_entity_poly.type
_entity_poly.pdbx_seq_one_letter_code
_entity_poly.pdbx_strand_id
1 'polypeptide(L)'
;MPVLVPLLDRLTVTAGTTAFASSLLVVLGVVLAVTGRYGVAVPAFLLTFMTPVSLYFGYLVLAGFSPMRKLAAKPFRLVSGLDDAVVAGSRVSVPLDGRWLVVRLPAPLRAQLAAQRRLWVLGPFFLLPGIIGPRRGKFRDAPVKGSKPLAAEPVTPGRMLTLQRRLLSSYYLLGAGVTLVAAGFSIWVAVDLPDRRSLLVPELQVLAALCLLATIGLAITALVMARPSPEPRWTELAVISGPASVNLFGMVTVKGRTVLPDGREVTVRAGGSDPSLAAGIAATGRLWVLGMPVAGKAAKAGVPGHAVFGPVKFSS
;
A
#
# COMPACT_ATOMS: atom_id res chain seq x y z
N MET A 1 0.65 -18.36 -11.59
CA MET A 1 1.63 -17.56 -10.81
C MET A 1 1.91 -18.26 -9.49
N PRO A 2 3.06 -18.92 -9.33
CA PRO A 2 3.36 -19.74 -8.14
C PRO A 2 3.42 -18.95 -6.82
N VAL A 3 3.58 -17.62 -6.86
CA VAL A 3 3.68 -16.75 -5.67
C VAL A 3 2.31 -16.25 -5.17
N LEU A 4 1.27 -16.28 -6.01
CA LEU A 4 0.00 -15.64 -5.69
C LEU A 4 -0.77 -16.35 -4.57
N VAL A 5 -0.85 -17.68 -4.59
CA VAL A 5 -1.56 -18.45 -3.55
C VAL A 5 -0.88 -18.31 -2.18
N PRO A 6 0.45 -18.53 -2.04
CA PRO A 6 1.13 -18.30 -0.78
C PRO A 6 0.99 -16.86 -0.24
N LEU A 7 0.96 -15.87 -1.14
CA LEU A 7 0.73 -14.47 -0.78
C LEU A 7 -0.69 -14.27 -0.23
N LEU A 8 -1.72 -14.76 -0.94
CA LEU A 8 -3.12 -14.63 -0.51
C LEU A 8 -3.37 -15.34 0.82
N ASP A 9 -2.75 -16.49 1.05
CA ASP A 9 -2.88 -17.25 2.29
C ASP A 9 -2.35 -16.47 3.48
N ARG A 10 -1.14 -15.92 3.35
CA ARG A 10 -0.52 -15.07 4.38
C ARG A 10 -1.32 -13.80 4.63
N LEU A 11 -1.75 -13.13 3.56
CA LEU A 11 -2.57 -11.92 3.68
C LEU A 11 -3.91 -12.19 4.35
N THR A 12 -4.53 -13.35 4.09
CA THR A 12 -5.77 -13.77 4.74
C THR A 12 -5.56 -13.98 6.23
N VAL A 13 -4.50 -14.69 6.63
CA VAL A 13 -4.18 -14.92 8.05
C VAL A 13 -3.88 -13.61 8.75
N THR A 14 -2.98 -12.79 8.22
CA THR A 14 -2.59 -11.53 8.87
C THR A 14 -3.75 -10.55 8.98
N ALA A 15 -4.53 -10.37 7.90
CA ALA A 15 -5.70 -9.51 7.94
C ALA A 15 -6.79 -10.08 8.86
N GLY A 16 -7.00 -11.40 8.88
CA GLY A 16 -7.95 -12.08 9.75
C GLY A 16 -7.60 -11.91 11.23
N THR A 17 -6.35 -12.16 11.61
CA THR A 17 -5.86 -11.95 12.99
C THR A 17 -5.98 -10.48 13.39
N THR A 18 -5.65 -9.55 12.50
CA THR A 18 -5.77 -8.11 12.78
C THR A 18 -7.23 -7.70 12.96
N ALA A 19 -8.13 -8.17 12.11
CA ALA A 19 -9.56 -7.92 12.22
C ALA A 19 -10.13 -8.50 13.53
N PHE A 20 -9.73 -9.72 13.90
CA PHE A 20 -10.15 -10.35 15.14
C PHE A 20 -9.66 -9.59 16.37
N ALA A 21 -8.35 -9.31 16.46
CA ALA A 21 -7.76 -8.60 17.59
C ALA A 21 -8.37 -7.20 17.78
N SER A 22 -8.54 -6.44 16.69
CA SER A 22 -9.21 -5.13 16.74
C SER A 22 -10.70 -5.24 17.14
N SER A 23 -11.41 -6.29 16.71
CA SER A 23 -12.79 -6.52 17.14
C SER A 23 -12.91 -6.82 18.64
N LEU A 24 -11.97 -7.59 19.21
CA LEU A 24 -11.92 -7.81 20.67
C LEU A 24 -11.73 -6.49 21.42
N LEU A 25 -10.89 -5.58 20.90
CA LEU A 25 -10.71 -4.25 21.48
C LEU A 25 -11.95 -3.36 21.34
N VAL A 26 -12.73 -3.50 20.26
CA VAL A 26 -14.04 -2.86 20.13
C VAL A 26 -15.01 -3.37 21.19
N VAL A 27 -15.10 -4.69 21.38
CA VAL A 27 -15.95 -5.30 22.43
C VAL A 27 -15.54 -4.80 23.81
N LEU A 28 -14.23 -4.76 24.09
CA LEU A 28 -13.71 -4.18 25.33
C LEU A 28 -14.15 -2.72 25.48
N GLY A 29 -14.07 -1.91 24.42
CA GLY A 29 -14.56 -0.53 24.42
C GLY A 29 -16.05 -0.42 24.78
N VAL A 30 -16.90 -1.30 24.23
CA VAL A 30 -18.34 -1.33 24.58
C VAL A 30 -18.53 -1.70 26.05
N VAL A 31 -17.84 -2.73 26.55
CA VAL A 31 -17.92 -3.15 27.96
C VAL A 31 -17.48 -2.01 28.90
N LEU A 32 -16.38 -1.34 28.58
CA LEU A 32 -15.88 -0.20 29.37
C LEU A 32 -16.88 0.97 29.35
N ALA A 33 -17.52 1.25 28.21
CA ALA A 33 -18.56 2.28 28.11
C ALA A 33 -19.77 1.97 29.02
N VAL A 34 -20.22 0.71 29.05
CA VAL A 34 -21.36 0.28 29.87
C VAL A 34 -21.03 0.30 31.36
N THR A 35 -19.81 -0.12 31.73
CA THR A 35 -19.41 -0.18 33.15
C THR A 35 -19.10 1.18 33.78
N GLY A 36 -18.76 2.20 32.98
CA GLY A 36 -18.53 3.59 33.44
C GLY A 36 -17.31 3.79 34.36
N ARG A 37 -16.60 2.73 34.73
CA ARG A 37 -15.51 2.76 35.74
C ARG A 37 -14.25 3.50 35.32
N TYR A 38 -14.06 3.76 34.02
CA TYR A 38 -12.81 4.27 33.45
C TYR A 38 -13.00 5.57 32.66
N GLY A 39 -14.07 6.31 32.93
CA GLY A 39 -14.45 7.48 32.15
C GLY A 39 -14.98 7.11 30.75
N VAL A 40 -15.25 8.13 29.95
CA VAL A 40 -15.79 8.01 28.58
C VAL A 40 -14.67 8.04 27.53
N ALA A 41 -13.50 8.60 27.85
CA ALA A 41 -12.43 8.79 26.89
C ALA A 41 -11.79 7.46 26.40
N VAL A 42 -11.53 6.50 27.31
CA VAL A 42 -10.97 5.18 26.95
C VAL A 42 -11.89 4.39 26.01
N PRO A 43 -13.19 4.18 26.34
CA PRO A 43 -14.08 3.49 25.43
C PRO A 43 -14.26 4.24 24.11
N ALA A 44 -14.34 5.57 24.14
CA ALA A 44 -14.43 6.38 22.91
C ALA A 44 -13.20 6.18 22.01
N PHE A 45 -11.98 6.14 22.58
CA PHE A 45 -10.75 5.88 21.84
C PHE A 45 -10.78 4.49 21.18
N LEU A 46 -11.09 3.44 21.94
CA LEU A 46 -11.14 2.07 21.42
C LEU A 46 -12.17 1.95 20.28
N LEU A 47 -13.37 2.49 20.46
CA LEU A 47 -14.40 2.45 19.44
C LEU A 47 -14.00 3.24 18.19
N THR A 48 -13.40 4.43 18.35
CA THR A 48 -13.03 5.31 17.24
C THR A 48 -11.90 4.73 16.40
N PHE A 49 -10.87 4.14 17.03
CA PHE A 49 -9.69 3.64 16.30
C PHE A 49 -9.81 2.18 15.90
N MET A 50 -10.38 1.32 16.74
CA MET A 50 -10.40 -0.13 16.46
C MET A 50 -11.55 -0.54 15.55
N THR A 51 -12.67 0.20 15.52
CA THR A 51 -13.79 -0.11 14.63
C THR A 51 -13.39 0.03 13.15
N PRO A 52 -12.80 1.15 12.68
CA PRO A 52 -12.37 1.25 11.29
C PRO A 52 -11.31 0.21 10.91
N VAL A 53 -10.40 -0.12 11.84
CA VAL A 53 -9.38 -1.16 11.64
C VAL A 53 -10.04 -2.53 11.46
N SER A 54 -10.93 -2.93 12.37
CA SER A 54 -11.69 -4.19 12.29
C SER A 54 -12.46 -4.29 10.98
N LEU A 55 -13.25 -3.26 10.64
CA LEU A 55 -14.07 -3.24 9.43
C LEU A 55 -13.20 -3.30 8.17
N TYR A 56 -12.10 -2.55 8.12
CA TYR A 56 -11.21 -2.52 6.98
C TYR A 56 -10.54 -3.89 6.74
N PHE A 57 -9.93 -4.48 7.77
CA PHE A 57 -9.25 -5.77 7.64
C PHE A 57 -10.25 -6.92 7.45
N GLY A 58 -11.41 -6.88 8.10
CA GLY A 58 -12.50 -7.82 7.87
C GLY A 58 -13.00 -7.77 6.41
N TYR A 59 -13.16 -6.55 5.86
CA TYR A 59 -13.47 -6.36 4.45
C TYR A 59 -12.38 -6.92 3.53
N LEU A 60 -11.10 -6.70 3.82
CA LEU A 60 -10.01 -7.26 3.02
C LEU A 60 -10.03 -8.79 2.98
N VAL A 61 -10.35 -9.46 4.08
CA VAL A 61 -10.49 -10.92 4.13
C VAL A 61 -11.70 -11.37 3.30
N LEU A 62 -12.90 -10.88 3.67
CA LEU A 62 -14.17 -11.39 3.14
C LEU A 62 -14.42 -10.97 1.70
N ALA A 63 -14.03 -9.75 1.34
CA ALA A 63 -14.26 -9.17 0.03
C ALA A 63 -13.00 -9.12 -0.85
N GLY A 64 -11.81 -9.34 -0.31
CA GLY A 64 -10.55 -9.31 -1.05
C GLY A 64 -9.96 -10.71 -1.22
N PHE A 65 -9.23 -11.18 -0.20
CA PHE A 65 -8.33 -12.32 -0.31
C PHE A 65 -9.08 -13.65 -0.46
N SER A 66 -10.12 -13.91 0.34
CA SER A 66 -10.82 -15.20 0.30
C SER A 66 -11.52 -15.47 -1.04
N PRO A 67 -12.29 -14.53 -1.63
CA PRO A 67 -12.89 -14.75 -2.95
C PRO A 67 -11.85 -14.89 -4.06
N MET A 68 -10.74 -14.14 -3.97
CA MET A 68 -9.67 -14.26 -4.95
C MET A 68 -8.95 -15.61 -4.87
N ARG A 69 -8.74 -16.14 -3.66
CA ARG A 69 -8.18 -17.47 -3.45
C ARG A 69 -9.00 -18.55 -4.16
N LYS A 70 -10.34 -18.45 -4.12
CA LYS A 70 -11.25 -19.38 -4.84
C LYS A 70 -11.07 -19.33 -6.37
N LEU A 71 -10.54 -18.23 -6.90
CA LEU A 71 -10.28 -18.04 -8.32
C LEU A 71 -8.83 -18.32 -8.72
N ALA A 72 -7.93 -18.61 -7.78
CA ALA A 72 -6.49 -18.69 -8.06
C ALA A 72 -6.10 -19.83 -9.02
N ALA A 73 -6.94 -20.86 -9.15
CA ALA A 73 -6.75 -21.94 -10.12
C ALA A 73 -7.17 -21.56 -11.56
N LYS A 74 -7.92 -20.46 -11.74
CA LYS A 74 -8.33 -19.98 -13.07
C LYS A 74 -7.24 -19.09 -13.67
N PRO A 75 -7.03 -19.15 -14.99
CA PRO A 75 -6.06 -18.29 -15.66
C PRO A 75 -6.52 -16.83 -15.61
N PHE A 76 -5.56 -15.91 -15.47
CA PHE A 76 -5.83 -14.49 -15.70
C PHE A 76 -6.04 -14.26 -17.20
N ARG A 77 -7.08 -13.50 -17.54
CA ARG A 77 -7.32 -13.05 -18.91
C ARG A 77 -6.64 -11.70 -19.12
N LEU A 78 -5.79 -11.61 -20.13
CA LEU A 78 -5.27 -10.32 -20.59
C LEU A 78 -6.37 -9.59 -21.38
N VAL A 79 -6.61 -8.34 -21.02
CA VAL A 79 -7.48 -7.43 -21.75
C VAL A 79 -6.61 -6.29 -22.25
N SER A 80 -6.53 -6.14 -23.57
CA SER A 80 -5.74 -5.13 -24.27
C SER A 80 -6.68 -4.23 -25.09
N GLY A 81 -6.21 -3.05 -25.50
CA GLY A 81 -7.00 -2.16 -26.35
C GLY A 81 -8.16 -1.53 -25.59
N LEU A 82 -7.85 -0.82 -24.51
CA LEU A 82 -8.84 -0.21 -23.62
C LEU A 82 -9.41 1.10 -24.16
N ASP A 83 -9.75 1.15 -25.45
CA ASP A 83 -10.13 2.38 -26.17
C ASP A 83 -11.44 2.99 -25.70
N ASP A 84 -12.38 2.14 -25.34
CA ASP A 84 -13.67 2.51 -24.77
C ASP A 84 -13.63 2.66 -23.24
N ALA A 85 -12.46 2.56 -22.60
CA ALA A 85 -12.37 2.78 -21.16
C ALA A 85 -12.67 4.24 -20.83
N VAL A 86 -13.45 4.46 -19.78
CA VAL A 86 -13.87 5.80 -19.35
C VAL A 86 -13.53 6.05 -17.88
N VAL A 87 -13.33 7.32 -17.52
CA VAL A 87 -12.88 7.73 -16.18
C VAL A 87 -13.79 8.81 -15.59
N ALA A 88 -14.14 8.66 -14.31
CA ALA A 88 -14.86 9.62 -13.49
C ALA A 88 -14.14 9.77 -12.14
N GLY A 89 -13.30 10.81 -12.02
CA GLY A 89 -12.47 11.05 -10.84
C GLY A 89 -11.51 9.88 -10.57
N SER A 90 -11.66 9.22 -9.41
CA SER A 90 -10.86 8.03 -9.06
C SER A 90 -11.42 6.71 -9.60
N ARG A 91 -12.57 6.73 -10.28
CA ARG A 91 -13.19 5.51 -10.82
C ARG A 91 -12.89 5.39 -12.31
N VAL A 92 -12.45 4.22 -12.74
CA VAL A 92 -12.31 3.85 -14.16
C VAL A 92 -13.32 2.75 -14.46
N SER A 93 -14.05 2.89 -15.55
CA SER A 93 -14.98 1.88 -16.06
C SER A 93 -14.36 1.28 -17.31
N VAL A 94 -14.15 -0.03 -17.30
CA VAL A 94 -13.58 -0.77 -18.44
C VAL A 94 -14.66 -1.70 -18.99
N PRO A 95 -14.96 -1.65 -20.29
CA PRO A 95 -15.90 -2.60 -20.89
C PRO A 95 -15.26 -3.99 -20.93
N LEU A 96 -15.98 -4.97 -20.38
CA LEU A 96 -15.60 -6.38 -20.29
C LEU A 96 -16.86 -7.24 -20.44
N ASP A 97 -16.87 -8.11 -21.45
CA ASP A 97 -17.91 -9.13 -21.66
C ASP A 97 -19.34 -8.55 -21.62
N GLY A 98 -19.58 -7.47 -22.36
CA GLY A 98 -20.89 -6.80 -22.44
C GLY A 98 -21.30 -6.01 -21.18
N ARG A 99 -20.44 -5.94 -20.17
CA ARG A 99 -20.65 -5.16 -18.94
C ARG A 99 -19.47 -4.21 -18.68
N TRP A 100 -19.62 -3.37 -17.67
CA TRP A 100 -18.60 -2.41 -17.25
C TRP A 100 -17.99 -2.83 -15.93
N LEU A 101 -16.70 -3.18 -15.95
CA LEU A 101 -15.92 -3.35 -14.72
C LEU A 101 -15.53 -1.97 -14.20
N VAL A 102 -16.17 -1.55 -13.12
CA VAL A 102 -15.88 -0.29 -12.44
C VAL A 102 -14.88 -0.53 -11.32
N VAL A 103 -13.74 0.15 -11.40
CA VAL A 103 -12.61 0.03 -10.47
C VAL A 103 -12.23 1.38 -9.90
N ARG A 104 -11.81 1.41 -8.63
CA ARG A 104 -11.23 2.62 -8.02
C ARG A 104 -9.71 2.56 -8.13
N LEU A 105 -9.13 3.51 -8.85
CA LEU A 105 -7.70 3.61 -9.09
C LEU A 105 -7.17 4.97 -8.61
N PRO A 106 -6.14 4.99 -7.75
CA PRO A 106 -5.45 6.23 -7.43
C PRO A 106 -4.70 6.76 -8.67
N ALA A 107 -4.32 8.03 -8.63
CA ALA A 107 -3.70 8.72 -9.77
C ALA A 107 -2.53 7.97 -10.45
N PRO A 108 -1.52 7.40 -9.74
CA PRO A 108 -0.43 6.67 -10.40
C PRO A 108 -0.92 5.44 -11.17
N LEU A 109 -1.88 4.68 -10.62
CA LEU A 109 -2.42 3.50 -11.28
C LEU A 109 -3.30 3.85 -12.50
N ARG A 110 -4.03 4.98 -12.43
CA ARG A 110 -4.78 5.49 -13.58
C ARG A 110 -3.86 5.90 -14.72
N ALA A 111 -2.78 6.62 -14.40
CA ALA A 111 -1.77 7.01 -15.39
C ALA A 111 -1.11 5.78 -16.01
N GLN A 112 -0.76 4.78 -15.20
CA GLN A 112 -0.21 3.53 -15.73
C GLN A 112 -1.19 2.80 -16.67
N LEU A 113 -2.47 2.73 -16.30
CA LEU A 113 -3.49 2.14 -17.15
C LEU A 113 -3.67 2.92 -18.47
N ALA A 114 -3.65 4.26 -18.40
CA ALA A 114 -3.73 5.13 -19.57
C ALA A 114 -2.54 4.95 -20.53
N ALA A 115 -1.33 4.71 -19.99
CA ALA A 115 -0.14 4.47 -20.79
C ALA A 115 -0.10 3.07 -21.40
N GLN A 116 -0.44 2.05 -20.62
CA GLN A 116 -0.24 0.65 -21.02
C GLN A 116 -1.44 0.04 -21.74
N ARG A 117 -2.64 0.63 -21.57
CA ARG A 117 -3.89 0.23 -22.24
C ARG A 117 -4.18 -1.27 -22.15
N ARG A 118 -3.75 -1.89 -21.06
CA ARG A 118 -3.92 -3.31 -20.81
C ARG A 118 -4.01 -3.60 -19.32
N LEU A 119 -4.78 -4.62 -18.98
CA LEU A 119 -4.94 -5.12 -17.61
C LEU A 119 -5.19 -6.63 -17.64
N TRP A 120 -4.89 -7.30 -16.53
CA TRP A 120 -5.20 -8.72 -16.35
C TRP A 120 -6.44 -8.85 -15.46
N VAL A 121 -7.40 -9.69 -15.83
CA VAL A 121 -8.66 -9.88 -15.10
C VAL A 121 -8.76 -11.32 -14.58
N LEU A 122 -9.30 -11.47 -13.38
CA LEU A 122 -9.68 -12.72 -12.77
C LEU A 122 -11.02 -12.55 -12.04
N GLY A 123 -12.12 -12.82 -12.73
CA GLY A 123 -13.47 -12.54 -12.22
C GLY A 123 -13.64 -11.05 -11.88
N PRO A 124 -14.00 -10.66 -10.64
CA PRO A 124 -14.09 -9.26 -10.24
C PRO A 124 -12.74 -8.63 -9.88
N PHE A 125 -11.64 -9.38 -9.96
CA PHE A 125 -10.30 -8.89 -9.63
C PHE A 125 -9.54 -8.50 -10.88
N PHE A 126 -8.63 -7.53 -10.75
CA PHE A 126 -7.73 -7.14 -11.81
C PHE A 126 -6.34 -6.77 -11.29
N LEU A 127 -5.37 -6.86 -12.20
CA LEU A 127 -3.98 -6.50 -12.00
C LEU A 127 -3.53 -5.59 -13.15
N LEU A 128 -2.72 -4.59 -12.83
CA LEU A 128 -2.03 -3.79 -13.84
C LEU A 128 -0.69 -4.46 -14.16
N PRO A 129 -0.15 -4.28 -15.38
CA PRO A 129 1.15 -4.85 -15.72
C PRO A 129 2.23 -4.42 -14.73
N GLY A 130 3.07 -5.34 -14.30
CA GLY A 130 4.09 -5.04 -13.29
C GLY A 130 3.54 -4.73 -11.90
N ILE A 131 2.25 -4.90 -11.61
CA ILE A 131 1.66 -4.77 -10.27
C ILE A 131 0.94 -6.06 -9.90
N ILE A 132 1.39 -6.71 -8.83
CA ILE A 132 0.89 -8.00 -8.32
C ILE A 132 -0.18 -7.80 -7.26
N GLY A 133 -0.32 -6.60 -6.69
CA GLY A 133 -1.38 -6.27 -5.73
C GLY A 133 -2.76 -6.31 -6.40
N PRO A 134 -3.58 -7.34 -6.17
CA PRO A 134 -4.86 -7.49 -6.84
C PRO A 134 -5.86 -6.47 -6.30
N ARG A 135 -6.63 -5.91 -7.21
CA ARG A 135 -7.67 -4.93 -6.90
C ARG A 135 -9.01 -5.50 -7.30
N ARG A 136 -10.04 -5.25 -6.49
CA ARG A 136 -11.41 -5.65 -6.78
C ARG A 136 -12.16 -4.53 -7.48
N GLY A 137 -12.87 -4.87 -8.54
CA GLY A 137 -13.87 -4.05 -9.21
C GLY A 137 -15.29 -4.54 -8.98
N LYS A 138 -16.25 -3.79 -9.51
CA LYS A 138 -17.67 -4.15 -9.55
C LYS A 138 -18.16 -4.13 -10.99
N PHE A 139 -18.74 -5.22 -11.45
CA PHE A 139 -19.45 -5.24 -12.73
C PHE A 139 -20.75 -4.46 -12.63
N ARG A 140 -21.04 -3.66 -13.66
CA ARG A 140 -22.25 -2.84 -13.81
C ARG A 140 -22.71 -2.89 -15.26
N ASP A 141 -23.97 -2.58 -15.51
CA ASP A 141 -24.52 -2.56 -16.87
C ASP A 141 -24.18 -1.26 -17.61
N ALA A 142 -23.81 -0.22 -16.87
CA ALA A 142 -23.42 1.08 -17.41
C ALA A 142 -22.12 1.60 -16.75
N PRO A 143 -21.35 2.46 -17.45
CA PRO A 143 -20.20 3.12 -16.86
C PRO A 143 -20.62 4.09 -15.74
N VAL A 144 -19.64 4.58 -14.97
CA VAL A 144 -19.92 5.59 -13.95
C VAL A 144 -20.49 6.86 -14.60
N LYS A 145 -21.56 7.43 -14.04
CA LYS A 145 -22.15 8.68 -14.53
C LYS A 145 -21.11 9.81 -14.55
N GLY A 146 -21.14 10.62 -15.62
CA GLY A 146 -20.18 11.72 -15.82
C GLY A 146 -18.77 11.28 -16.22
N SER A 147 -18.62 10.04 -16.69
CA SER A 147 -17.32 9.57 -17.19
C SER A 147 -16.94 10.26 -18.50
N LYS A 148 -15.63 10.48 -18.68
CA LYS A 148 -15.02 10.94 -19.93
C LYS A 148 -14.12 9.83 -20.49
N PRO A 149 -13.84 9.80 -21.80
CA PRO A 149 -12.87 8.87 -22.37
C PRO A 149 -11.54 8.90 -21.61
N LEU A 150 -11.01 7.72 -21.29
CA LEU A 150 -9.67 7.61 -20.72
C LEU A 150 -8.67 7.83 -21.85
N ALA A 151 -8.13 9.05 -21.93
CA ALA A 151 -7.14 9.40 -22.93
C ALA A 151 -5.89 8.52 -22.79
N ALA A 152 -5.38 8.04 -23.92
CA ALA A 152 -4.05 7.43 -23.97
C ALA A 152 -3.01 8.52 -23.71
N GLU A 153 -2.14 8.30 -22.73
CA GLU A 153 -1.11 9.27 -22.37
C GLU A 153 0.23 8.57 -22.20
N PRO A 154 1.30 9.02 -22.87
CA PRO A 154 2.63 8.51 -22.59
C PRO A 154 2.99 8.89 -21.15
N VAL A 155 3.41 7.90 -20.37
CA VAL A 155 3.87 8.12 -18.99
C VAL A 155 5.38 8.00 -18.95
N THR A 156 6.04 9.13 -18.70
CA THR A 156 7.46 9.17 -18.42
C THR A 156 7.74 8.64 -17.00
N PRO A 157 8.94 8.07 -16.75
CA PRO A 157 9.34 7.65 -15.41
C PRO A 157 9.25 8.78 -14.37
N GLY A 158 9.58 10.02 -14.75
CA GLY A 158 9.48 11.19 -13.88
C GLY A 158 8.03 11.53 -13.47
N ARG A 159 7.08 11.43 -14.41
CA ARG A 159 5.66 11.63 -14.12
C ARG A 159 5.12 10.57 -13.16
N MET A 160 5.48 9.30 -13.40
CA MET A 160 5.05 8.19 -12.53
C MET A 160 5.59 8.36 -11.10
N LEU A 161 6.88 8.70 -10.96
CA LEU A 161 7.49 8.97 -9.67
C LEU A 161 6.79 10.13 -8.95
N THR A 162 6.46 11.21 -9.67
CA THR A 162 5.76 12.36 -9.10
C THR A 162 4.36 12.00 -8.59
N LEU A 163 3.59 11.22 -9.37
CA LEU A 163 2.27 10.76 -8.95
C LEU A 163 2.33 9.85 -7.73
N GLN A 164 3.33 8.95 -7.68
CA GLN A 164 3.54 8.09 -6.53
C GLN A 164 3.93 8.88 -5.29
N ARG A 165 4.84 9.86 -5.41
CA ARG A 165 5.23 10.76 -4.32
C ARG A 165 4.06 11.56 -3.78
N ARG A 166 3.19 12.08 -4.65
CA ARG A 166 1.97 12.79 -4.24
C ARG A 166 1.00 11.88 -3.49
N LEU A 167 0.78 10.66 -3.99
CA LEU A 167 -0.06 9.68 -3.30
C LEU A 167 0.50 9.34 -1.92
N LEU A 168 1.81 9.10 -1.83
CA LEU A 168 2.48 8.81 -0.58
C LEU A 168 2.45 10.01 0.38
N SER A 169 2.61 11.23 -0.13
CA SER A 169 2.42 12.47 0.63
C SER A 169 1.01 12.55 1.24
N SER A 170 -0.04 12.23 0.47
CA SER A 170 -1.40 12.17 1.00
C SER A 170 -1.57 11.13 2.11
N TYR A 171 -0.90 9.97 2.01
CA TYR A 171 -0.91 8.97 3.09
C TYR A 171 -0.15 9.44 4.33
N TYR A 172 0.97 10.13 4.18
CA TYR A 172 1.68 10.73 5.31
C TYR A 172 0.86 11.83 5.99
N LEU A 173 0.13 12.67 5.21
CA LEU A 173 -0.79 13.66 5.78
C LEU A 173 -1.96 13.00 6.53
N LEU A 174 -2.53 11.93 5.97
CA LEU A 174 -3.56 11.16 6.65
C LEU A 174 -3.01 10.57 7.96
N GLY A 175 -1.81 9.99 7.92
CA GLY A 175 -1.12 9.48 9.09
C GLY A 175 -0.89 10.56 10.16
N ALA A 176 -0.44 11.75 9.74
CA ALA A 176 -0.27 12.90 10.64
C ALA A 176 -1.59 13.31 11.30
N GLY A 177 -2.70 13.35 10.54
CA GLY A 177 -4.03 13.61 11.09
C GLY A 177 -4.45 12.56 12.12
N VAL A 178 -4.22 11.27 11.82
CA VAL A 178 -4.53 10.16 12.73
C VAL A 178 -3.71 10.24 14.02
N THR A 179 -2.41 10.52 13.93
CA THR A 179 -1.55 10.68 15.12
C THR A 179 -1.90 11.92 15.93
N LEU A 180 -2.35 13.00 15.28
CA LEU A 180 -2.81 14.19 15.98
C LEU A 180 -4.09 13.91 16.78
N VAL A 181 -5.06 13.22 16.18
CA VAL A 181 -6.28 12.78 16.86
C VAL A 181 -5.93 11.84 18.02
N ALA A 182 -4.99 10.91 17.82
CA ALA A 182 -4.52 10.01 18.88
C ALA A 182 -3.89 10.79 20.05
N ALA A 183 -3.09 11.83 19.78
CA ALA A 183 -2.54 12.70 20.83
C ALA A 183 -3.65 13.39 21.64
N GLY A 184 -4.66 13.93 20.95
CA GLY A 184 -5.83 14.55 21.59
C GLY A 184 -6.59 13.57 22.49
N PHE A 185 -6.81 12.34 22.02
CA PHE A 185 -7.42 11.28 22.84
C PHE A 185 -6.55 10.91 24.04
N SER A 186 -5.22 10.77 23.88
CA SER A 186 -4.34 10.44 25.00
C SER A 186 -4.40 11.50 26.10
N ILE A 187 -4.43 12.79 25.72
CA ILE A 187 -4.61 13.90 26.68
C ILE A 187 -6.00 13.83 27.33
N TRP A 188 -7.05 13.60 26.54
CA TRP A 188 -8.41 13.49 27.07
C TRP A 188 -8.53 12.34 28.08
N VAL A 189 -7.99 11.15 27.76
CA VAL A 189 -7.96 10.01 28.69
C VAL A 189 -7.21 10.35 29.97
N ALA A 190 -6.06 11.02 29.88
CA ALA A 190 -5.29 11.40 31.05
C ALA A 190 -6.06 12.35 32.01
N VAL A 191 -6.95 13.19 31.46
CA VAL A 191 -7.79 14.12 32.23
C VAL A 191 -9.05 13.43 32.78
N ASP A 192 -9.63 12.51 32.01
CA ASP A 192 -10.90 11.84 32.29
C ASP A 192 -10.77 10.63 33.25
N LEU A 193 -9.54 10.15 33.48
CA LEU A 193 -9.27 9.07 34.42
C LEU A 193 -9.67 9.45 35.86
N PRO A 194 -10.50 8.64 36.54
CA PRO A 194 -10.93 8.93 37.91
C PRO A 194 -9.79 8.95 38.93
N ASP A 195 -8.82 8.04 38.76
CA ASP A 195 -7.62 7.98 39.60
C ASP A 195 -6.45 8.72 38.94
N ARG A 196 -6.26 9.98 39.36
CA ARG A 196 -5.19 10.84 38.85
C ARG A 196 -3.78 10.43 39.30
N ARG A 197 -3.66 9.56 40.31
CA ARG A 197 -2.36 9.05 40.80
C ARG A 197 -1.95 7.76 40.09
N SER A 198 -2.79 7.24 39.21
CA SER A 198 -2.48 6.07 38.40
C SER A 198 -1.24 6.30 37.54
N LEU A 199 -0.40 5.25 37.44
CA LEU A 199 0.75 5.23 36.53
C LEU A 199 0.35 5.37 35.04
N LEU A 200 -0.94 5.19 34.71
CA LEU A 200 -1.46 5.39 33.36
C LEU A 200 -1.42 6.85 32.92
N VAL A 201 -1.58 7.81 33.83
CA VAL A 201 -1.58 9.24 33.49
C VAL A 201 -0.25 9.70 32.88
N PRO A 202 0.93 9.45 33.51
CA PRO A 202 2.20 9.81 32.89
C PRO A 202 2.47 9.03 31.60
N GLU A 203 2.05 7.76 31.50
CA GLU A 203 2.18 6.98 30.26
C GLU A 203 1.38 7.58 29.10
N LEU A 204 0.15 8.05 29.37
CA LEU A 204 -0.70 8.72 28.38
C LEU A 204 -0.15 10.07 27.96
N GLN A 205 0.48 10.81 28.88
CA GLN A 205 1.17 12.06 28.55
C GLN A 205 2.39 11.81 27.66
N VAL A 206 3.19 10.78 27.96
CA VAL A 206 4.31 10.35 27.11
C VAL A 206 3.79 9.92 25.73
N LEU A 207 2.72 9.13 25.68
CA LEU A 207 2.09 8.72 24.42
C LEU A 207 1.62 9.93 23.61
N ALA A 208 0.97 10.92 24.25
CA ALA A 208 0.55 12.15 23.58
C ALA A 208 1.75 12.90 22.99
N ALA A 209 2.85 13.05 23.74
CA ALA A 209 4.06 13.69 23.26
C ALA A 209 4.67 12.94 22.06
N LEU A 210 4.75 11.61 22.11
CA LEU A 210 5.22 10.79 21.00
C LEU A 210 4.32 10.91 19.76
N CYS A 211 2.99 10.95 19.94
CA CYS A 211 2.04 11.16 18.85
C CYS A 211 2.16 12.55 18.22
N LEU A 212 2.43 13.59 19.01
CA LEU A 212 2.69 14.95 18.50
C LEU A 212 4.00 14.99 17.69
N LEU A 213 5.07 14.39 18.21
CA LEU A 213 6.34 14.27 17.49
C LEU A 213 6.18 13.50 16.18
N ALA A 214 5.44 12.38 16.19
CA ALA A 214 5.12 11.62 15.00
C ALA A 214 4.32 12.45 14.00
N THR A 215 3.32 13.22 14.46
CA THR A 215 2.53 14.12 13.61
C THR A 215 3.42 15.11 12.86
N ILE A 216 4.34 15.77 13.59
CA ILE A 216 5.28 16.73 13.00
C ILE A 216 6.17 16.04 11.97
N GLY A 217 6.77 14.89 12.33
CA GLY A 217 7.63 14.13 11.43
C GLY A 217 6.92 13.66 10.15
N LEU A 218 5.68 13.19 10.27
CA LEU A 218 4.85 12.77 9.14
C LEU A 218 4.44 13.96 8.26
N ALA A 219 4.08 15.10 8.85
CA ALA A 219 3.74 16.31 8.11
C ALA A 219 4.93 16.87 7.32
N ILE A 220 6.12 16.94 7.95
CA ILE A 220 7.36 17.33 7.28
C ILE A 220 7.66 16.36 6.14
N THR A 221 7.57 15.05 6.38
CA THR A 221 7.79 14.02 5.36
C THR A 221 6.82 14.18 4.19
N ALA A 222 5.54 14.45 4.47
CA ALA A 222 4.55 14.71 3.44
C ALA A 222 4.90 15.92 2.57
N LEU A 223 5.34 17.01 3.19
CA LEU A 223 5.75 18.23 2.48
C LEU A 223 6.97 17.96 1.60
N VAL A 224 7.99 17.26 2.13
CA VAL A 224 9.18 16.86 1.36
C VAL A 224 8.79 15.98 0.17
N MET A 225 7.87 15.03 0.37
CA MET A 225 7.40 14.16 -0.71
C MET A 225 6.61 14.92 -1.78
N ALA A 226 5.86 15.96 -1.42
CA ALA A 226 5.07 16.76 -2.36
C ALA A 226 5.92 17.66 -3.28
N ARG A 227 7.16 17.97 -2.89
CA ARG A 227 8.05 18.83 -3.69
C ARG A 227 8.34 18.21 -5.07
N PRO A 228 8.42 19.03 -6.14
CA PRO A 228 8.88 18.59 -7.44
C PRO A 228 10.22 17.86 -7.33
N SER A 229 10.33 16.74 -8.04
CA SER A 229 11.59 16.00 -8.18
C SER A 229 12.20 16.36 -9.52
N PRO A 230 13.52 16.56 -9.62
CA PRO A 230 14.19 16.52 -10.91
C PRO A 230 13.94 15.16 -11.57
N GLU A 231 14.08 15.12 -12.90
CA GLU A 231 13.86 13.91 -13.66
C GLU A 231 14.74 12.77 -13.11
N PRO A 232 14.16 11.61 -12.79
CA PRO A 232 14.89 10.54 -12.14
C PRO A 232 15.93 9.97 -13.09
N ARG A 233 17.20 10.04 -12.69
CA ARG A 233 18.26 9.24 -13.30
C ARG A 233 18.08 7.81 -12.81
N TRP A 234 17.78 6.90 -13.73
CA TRP A 234 17.67 5.48 -13.44
C TRP A 234 18.97 4.79 -13.81
N THR A 235 19.53 4.02 -12.88
CA THR A 235 20.66 3.14 -13.14
C THR A 235 20.14 1.71 -13.22
N GLU A 236 20.36 1.07 -14.36
CA GLU A 236 20.03 -0.34 -14.56
C GLU A 236 21.19 -1.22 -14.05
N LEU A 237 20.84 -2.27 -13.32
CA LEU A 237 21.76 -3.25 -12.77
C LEU A 237 21.30 -4.66 -13.13
N ALA A 238 22.23 -5.52 -13.55
CA ALA A 238 21.99 -6.94 -13.70
C ALA A 238 22.06 -7.63 -12.33
N VAL A 239 21.01 -8.37 -11.96
CA VAL A 239 20.88 -9.02 -10.66
C VAL A 239 20.65 -10.51 -10.83
N ILE A 240 21.55 -11.29 -10.26
CA ILE A 240 21.34 -12.73 -10.04
C ILE A 240 20.57 -12.86 -8.73
N SER A 241 19.26 -13.00 -8.84
CA SER A 241 18.37 -13.09 -7.68
C SER A 241 18.25 -14.52 -7.15
N GLY A 242 18.36 -14.68 -5.84
CA GLY A 242 17.97 -15.89 -5.13
C GLY A 242 16.45 -15.96 -4.87
N PRO A 243 15.98 -17.01 -4.18
CA PRO A 243 14.56 -17.21 -3.93
C PRO A 243 13.96 -16.04 -3.13
N ALA A 244 12.78 -15.60 -3.56
CA ALA A 244 12.01 -14.57 -2.89
C ALA A 244 11.32 -15.15 -1.64
N SER A 245 11.45 -14.49 -0.49
CA SER A 245 10.70 -14.83 0.72
C SER A 245 9.64 -13.78 1.01
N VAL A 246 8.42 -14.22 1.36
CA VAL A 246 7.35 -13.32 1.79
C VAL A 246 7.44 -13.20 3.31
N ASN A 247 7.22 -12.01 3.88
CA ASN A 247 7.13 -11.83 5.34
C ASN A 247 5.66 -11.94 5.81
N LEU A 248 5.42 -11.69 7.10
CA LEU A 248 4.07 -11.78 7.70
C LEU A 248 3.10 -10.73 7.10
N PHE A 249 3.61 -9.59 6.63
CA PHE A 249 2.83 -8.49 6.09
C PHE A 249 2.62 -8.57 4.58
N GLY A 250 2.96 -9.71 3.95
CA GLY A 250 2.88 -9.88 2.50
C GLY A 250 3.94 -9.11 1.71
N MET A 251 4.91 -8.50 2.38
CA MET A 251 6.05 -7.85 1.73
C MET A 251 7.08 -8.90 1.34
N VAL A 252 7.75 -8.68 0.21
CA VAL A 252 8.72 -9.63 -0.30
C VAL A 252 10.13 -9.16 0.00
N THR A 253 10.96 -10.11 0.41
CA THR A 253 12.41 -9.97 0.53
C THR A 253 13.07 -10.76 -0.59
N VAL A 254 13.80 -10.06 -1.45
CA VAL A 254 14.69 -10.70 -2.45
C VAL A 254 16.12 -10.41 -2.05
N LYS A 255 16.95 -11.46 -2.05
CA LYS A 255 18.40 -11.36 -1.95
C LYS A 255 19.01 -11.75 -3.29
N GLY A 256 20.06 -11.07 -3.71
CA GLY A 256 20.77 -11.40 -4.93
C GLY A 256 22.20 -10.86 -4.91
N ARG A 257 22.87 -11.00 -6.05
CA ARG A 257 24.18 -10.40 -6.30
C ARG A 257 24.10 -9.54 -7.55
N THR A 258 24.84 -8.44 -7.54
CA THR A 258 24.90 -7.47 -8.64
C THR A 258 26.30 -6.90 -8.73
N VAL A 259 26.68 -6.44 -9.91
CA VAL A 259 27.87 -5.61 -10.11
C VAL A 259 27.45 -4.15 -10.12
N LEU A 260 28.09 -3.32 -9.32
CA LEU A 260 27.88 -1.88 -9.28
C LEU A 260 28.55 -1.20 -10.50
N PRO A 261 28.17 0.06 -10.84
CA PRO A 261 28.79 0.77 -11.95
C PRO A 261 30.31 0.98 -11.82
N ASP A 262 30.86 0.86 -10.61
CA ASP A 262 32.30 0.92 -10.32
C ASP A 262 33.01 -0.45 -10.42
N GLY A 263 32.31 -1.49 -10.89
CA GLY A 263 32.83 -2.83 -11.09
C GLY A 263 32.81 -3.73 -9.85
N ARG A 264 32.41 -3.23 -8.67
CA ARG A 264 32.35 -4.05 -7.45
C ARG A 264 31.16 -4.99 -7.45
N GLU A 265 31.39 -6.27 -7.16
CA GLU A 265 30.31 -7.22 -6.88
C GLU A 265 29.81 -7.02 -5.45
N VAL A 266 28.51 -6.79 -5.29
CA VAL A 266 27.87 -6.61 -3.98
C VAL A 266 26.64 -7.49 -3.86
N THR A 267 26.31 -7.84 -2.63
CA THR A 267 25.01 -8.46 -2.35
C THR A 267 23.94 -7.38 -2.30
N VAL A 268 22.79 -7.65 -2.91
CA VAL A 268 21.64 -6.77 -2.94
C VAL A 268 20.50 -7.38 -2.15
N ARG A 269 19.88 -6.59 -1.27
CA ARG A 269 18.73 -7.01 -0.46
C ARG A 269 17.59 -6.01 -0.64
N ALA A 270 16.56 -6.42 -1.39
CA ALA A 270 15.29 -5.72 -1.49
C ALA A 270 14.36 -6.21 -0.38
N GLY A 271 14.55 -5.69 0.85
CA GLY A 271 13.77 -6.10 2.03
C GLY A 271 12.54 -5.21 2.22
N GLY A 272 11.37 -5.82 2.44
CA GLY A 272 10.14 -5.05 2.62
C GLY A 272 9.71 -4.33 1.34
N SER A 273 9.93 -4.98 0.19
CA SER A 273 9.57 -4.43 -1.12
C SER A 273 8.21 -4.94 -1.59
N ASP A 274 7.56 -4.15 -2.44
CA ASP A 274 6.34 -4.55 -3.12
C ASP A 274 6.57 -5.88 -3.87
N PRO A 275 5.66 -6.88 -3.77
CA PRO A 275 5.80 -8.17 -4.45
C PRO A 275 6.07 -8.05 -5.94
N SER A 276 5.58 -6.98 -6.56
CA SER A 276 5.74 -6.71 -7.99
C SER A 276 7.16 -6.33 -8.36
N LEU A 277 7.89 -5.63 -7.48
CA LEU A 277 9.31 -5.36 -7.68
C LEU A 277 10.10 -6.67 -7.66
N ALA A 278 9.80 -7.54 -6.68
CA ALA A 278 10.46 -8.84 -6.54
C ALA A 278 10.25 -9.74 -7.76
N ALA A 279 9.01 -9.84 -8.27
CA ALA A 279 8.75 -10.63 -9.46
C ALA A 279 9.36 -10.01 -10.73
N GLY A 280 9.41 -8.67 -10.82
CA GLY A 280 10.09 -7.98 -11.92
C GLY A 280 11.57 -8.35 -11.99
N ILE A 281 12.26 -8.33 -10.85
CA ILE A 281 13.66 -8.75 -10.74
C ILE A 281 13.79 -10.24 -11.10
N ALA A 282 12.97 -11.11 -10.53
CA ALA A 282 13.05 -12.55 -10.77
C ALA A 282 12.78 -12.93 -12.23
N ALA A 283 11.90 -12.21 -12.92
CA ALA A 283 11.55 -12.50 -14.31
C ALA A 283 12.55 -11.93 -15.32
N THR A 284 13.16 -10.78 -15.03
CA THR A 284 14.02 -10.07 -16.00
C THR A 284 15.51 -10.16 -15.67
N GLY A 285 15.87 -10.54 -14.44
CA GLY A 285 17.24 -10.43 -13.94
C GLY A 285 17.74 -8.99 -13.86
N ARG A 286 16.83 -7.99 -13.90
CA ARG A 286 17.18 -6.57 -13.92
C ARG A 286 16.60 -5.83 -12.73
N LEU A 287 17.36 -4.87 -12.22
CA LEU A 287 16.98 -3.96 -11.15
C LEU A 287 17.26 -2.53 -11.58
N TRP A 288 16.25 -1.68 -11.54
CA TRP A 288 16.42 -0.25 -11.79
C TRP A 288 16.41 0.52 -10.47
N VAL A 289 17.44 1.34 -10.27
CA VAL A 289 17.66 2.12 -9.05
C VAL A 289 17.62 3.61 -9.37
N LEU A 290 17.02 4.39 -8.47
CA LEU A 290 17.02 5.84 -8.53
C LEU A 290 18.40 6.36 -8.10
N GLY A 291 19.09 7.01 -9.03
CA GLY A 291 20.44 7.52 -8.87
C GLY A 291 21.51 6.43 -8.92
N MET A 292 22.74 6.82 -8.61
CA MET A 292 23.88 5.89 -8.59
C MET A 292 23.86 5.06 -7.29
N PRO A 293 23.83 3.72 -7.38
CA PRO A 293 23.91 2.86 -6.20
C PRO A 293 25.31 2.96 -5.57
N VAL A 294 25.36 2.87 -4.23
CA VAL A 294 26.61 2.94 -3.45
C VAL A 294 26.64 1.77 -2.48
N ALA A 295 27.79 1.08 -2.43
CA ALA A 295 28.03 -0.01 -1.48
C ALA A 295 27.77 0.45 -0.02
N GLY A 296 27.16 -0.44 0.77
CA GLY A 296 26.77 -0.16 2.16
C GLY A 296 25.53 0.74 2.33
N LYS A 297 25.02 1.39 1.27
CA LYS A 297 23.88 2.32 1.35
C LYS A 297 22.57 1.69 0.88
N ALA A 298 21.47 2.27 1.36
CA ALA A 298 20.14 1.99 0.85
C ALA A 298 19.81 2.94 -0.30
N ALA A 299 19.16 2.41 -1.34
CA ALA A 299 18.62 3.17 -2.45
C ALA A 299 17.13 2.84 -2.65
N LYS A 300 16.47 3.62 -3.50
CA LYS A 300 15.10 3.33 -3.94
C LYS A 300 15.18 2.66 -5.30
N ALA A 301 14.54 1.51 -5.43
CA ALA A 301 14.40 0.79 -6.69
C ALA A 301 12.96 0.78 -7.15
N GLY A 302 12.75 0.50 -8.43
CA GLY A 302 11.44 0.43 -9.04
C GLY A 302 11.52 -0.14 -10.45
N VAL A 303 10.41 -0.04 -11.18
CA VAL A 303 10.38 -0.32 -12.61
C VAL A 303 10.06 0.98 -13.34
N PRO A 304 10.94 1.50 -14.22
CA PRO A 304 10.70 2.75 -14.92
C PRO A 304 9.34 2.73 -15.64
N GLY A 305 8.58 3.82 -15.52
CA GLY A 305 7.24 3.95 -16.11
C GLY A 305 6.11 3.16 -15.40
N HIS A 306 6.40 2.44 -14.32
CA HIS A 306 5.41 1.67 -13.55
C HIS A 306 5.27 2.22 -12.12
N ALA A 307 4.09 2.04 -11.52
CA ALA A 307 3.81 2.47 -10.16
C ALA A 307 4.36 1.49 -9.10
N VAL A 308 5.62 1.09 -9.23
CA VAL A 308 6.28 0.07 -8.41
C VAL A 308 7.58 0.63 -7.85
N PHE A 309 7.65 0.74 -6.52
CA PHE A 309 8.83 1.27 -5.83
C PHE A 309 9.08 0.52 -4.52
N GLY A 310 10.34 0.34 -4.16
CA GLY A 310 10.75 -0.33 -2.92
C GLY A 310 12.15 0.08 -2.47
N PRO A 311 12.47 -0.05 -1.17
CA PRO A 311 13.83 0.14 -0.68
C PRO A 311 14.70 -1.08 -1.01
N VAL A 312 15.96 -0.82 -1.38
CA VAL A 312 16.98 -1.85 -1.65
C VAL A 312 18.28 -1.46 -0.96
N LYS A 313 18.93 -2.40 -0.28
CA LYS A 313 20.22 -2.20 0.38
C LYS A 313 21.32 -2.94 -0.38
N PHE A 314 22.43 -2.27 -0.61
CA PHE A 314 23.67 -2.85 -1.14
C PHE A 314 24.61 -3.14 0.03
N SER A 315 25.18 -4.34 0.10
CA SER A 315 26.22 -4.63 1.09
C SER A 315 27.47 -3.80 0.82
N SER A 316 28.29 -3.65 1.86
CA SER A 316 29.69 -3.25 1.71
C SER A 316 30.46 -4.28 0.91
#